data_AF-A0A2T9X3E0-F1
#
_entry.id   AF-A0A2T9X3E0-F1
#
_cell.length_a   1.000
_cell.length_b   1.000
_cell.length_c   1.000
_cell.angle_alpha   90.00
_cell.angle_beta   90.00
_cell.angle_gamma   90.00
#
_symmetry.space_group_name_H-M   'P 1'
#
loop_
_entity.id
_entity.type
_entity.pdbx_description
1 polymer ?
#
loop_
_entity_poly.entity_id
_entity_poly.type
_entity_poly.pdbx_seq_one_letter_code
_entity_poly.pdbx_strand_id
1 'polypeptide(L)'
;MAVDTDRPRLGELCNPAKIVSHRAFIPSINEVNEGGTVIKVNEKKFLLKLKITNINVYTDLRDELGNPCVNISWILLTTAG
;
A
#
# COMPACT_ATOMS: atom_id res chain seq x y z
N MET A 1 0.10 24.95 -19.03
CA MET A 1 0.40 23.64 -19.64
C MET A 1 1.44 22.98 -18.76
N ALA A 2 1.08 21.95 -18.01
CA ALA A 2 2.05 21.20 -17.21
C ALA A 2 2.85 20.33 -18.18
N VAL A 3 4.17 20.49 -18.17
CA VAL A 3 5.08 19.73 -19.02
C VAL A 3 5.21 18.35 -18.40
N ASP A 4 4.71 17.32 -19.08
CA ASP A 4 5.00 15.93 -18.72
C ASP A 4 6.48 15.69 -18.97
N THR A 5 7.27 15.79 -17.90
CA THR A 5 8.69 15.46 -17.91
C THR A 5 8.89 14.13 -17.23
N ASP A 6 9.57 13.19 -17.89
CA ASP A 6 10.09 11.93 -17.31
C ASP A 6 11.15 12.13 -16.21
N ARG A 7 11.33 13.37 -15.72
CA ARG A 7 12.22 13.65 -14.61
C ARG A 7 11.49 13.34 -13.30
N PRO A 8 12.10 12.58 -12.38
CA PRO A 8 11.54 12.35 -11.05
C PRO A 8 11.16 13.70 -10.43
N ARG A 9 9.89 13.86 -10.07
CA ARG A 9 9.46 15.09 -9.38
C ARG A 9 10.25 15.19 -8.08
N LEU A 10 10.98 16.30 -7.90
CA LEU A 10 11.72 16.58 -6.68
C LEU A 10 10.78 16.46 -5.48
N GLY A 11 11.13 15.58 -4.55
CA GLY A 11 10.40 15.33 -3.32
C GLY A 11 11.29 14.59 -2.34
N GLU A 12 10.93 14.63 -1.07
CA GLU A 12 11.70 13.99 -0.02
C GLU A 12 11.55 12.46 -0.12
N LEU A 13 12.64 11.72 0.12
CA LEU A 13 12.62 10.27 0.02
C LEU A 13 11.61 9.63 0.97
N CYS A 14 10.98 8.56 0.48
CA CYS A 14 10.06 7.69 1.22
C CYS A 14 10.78 7.04 2.39
N ASN A 15 10.70 7.66 3.57
CA ASN A 15 11.28 7.12 4.80
C ASN A 15 10.14 6.88 5.81
N PRO A 16 10.01 5.66 6.36
CA PRO A 16 9.02 5.36 7.40
C PRO A 16 9.03 6.34 8.57
N ALA A 17 10.20 6.86 8.96
CA ALA A 17 10.33 7.85 10.04
C ALA A 17 9.70 9.21 9.71
N LYS A 18 9.48 9.51 8.42
CA LYS A 18 8.95 10.79 7.93
C LYS A 18 7.47 10.71 7.58
N ILE A 19 6.93 9.52 7.39
CA ILE A 19 5.50 9.29 7.14
C ILE A 19 4.62 9.95 8.22
N VAL A 20 5.09 10.00 9.48
CA VAL A 20 4.37 10.60 10.61
C VAL A 20 4.36 12.14 10.60
N SER A 21 5.34 12.78 9.95
CA SER A 21 5.45 14.24 9.88
C SER A 21 4.78 14.85 8.66
N HIS A 22 4.31 14.02 7.72
CA HIS A 22 3.68 14.43 6.48
C HIS A 22 2.18 14.16 6.48
N ARG A 23 1.42 14.97 5.74
CA ARG A 23 -0.03 14.85 5.71
C ARG A 23 -0.44 13.79 4.69
N ALA A 24 -1.08 12.73 5.16
CA ALA A 24 -1.67 11.73 4.28
C ALA A 24 -2.88 12.31 3.51
N PHE A 25 -2.93 12.02 2.22
CA PHE A 25 -4.12 12.09 1.40
C PHE A 25 -4.77 10.70 1.34
N ILE A 26 -6.06 10.63 1.66
CA ILE A 26 -6.83 9.38 1.55
C ILE A 26 -7.54 9.40 0.19
N PRO A 27 -7.11 8.58 -0.79
CA PRO A 27 -7.73 8.55 -2.11
C PRO A 27 -9.13 7.92 -2.04
N SER A 28 -9.98 8.27 -3.00
CA SER A 28 -11.20 7.50 -3.26
C SER A 28 -10.81 6.16 -3.88
N ILE A 29 -11.15 5.06 -3.21
CA ILE A 29 -10.79 3.71 -3.63
C ILE A 29 -11.88 3.16 -4.55
N ASN A 30 -11.58 3.05 -5.84
CA ASN A 30 -12.57 2.62 -6.86
C ASN A 30 -12.62 1.10 -7.03
N GLU A 31 -11.51 0.40 -6.75
CA GLU A 31 -11.41 -1.05 -6.88
C GLU A 31 -10.46 -1.60 -5.81
N VAL A 32 -10.86 -2.68 -5.13
CA VAL A 32 -10.00 -3.48 -4.27
C VAL A 32 -10.22 -4.94 -4.62
N ASN A 33 -9.20 -5.62 -5.14
CA ASN A 33 -9.23 -7.05 -5.36
C ASN A 33 -8.50 -7.77 -4.21
N GLU A 34 -9.27 -8.22 -3.22
CA GLU A 34 -8.76 -8.92 -2.05
C GLU A 34 -8.58 -10.41 -2.35
N GLY A 35 -7.36 -10.79 -2.76
CA GLY A 35 -6.97 -12.18 -2.99
C GLY A 35 -6.92 -13.03 -1.73
N GLY A 36 -6.91 -14.35 -1.91
CA GLY A 36 -6.75 -15.32 -0.84
C GLY A 36 -5.87 -16.49 -1.24
N THR A 37 -5.16 -17.06 -0.27
CA THR A 37 -4.29 -18.22 -0.43
C THR A 37 -4.79 -19.36 0.45
N VAL A 38 -4.82 -20.56 -0.09
CA VAL A 38 -5.07 -21.78 0.68
C VAL A 38 -3.72 -22.46 0.91
N ILE A 39 -3.33 -22.63 2.17
CA ILE A 39 -2.16 -23.43 2.55
C ILE A 39 -2.67 -24.75 3.13
N LYS A 40 -2.15 -25.86 2.62
CA LYS A 40 -2.39 -27.19 3.19
C LYS A 40 -1.10 -27.69 3.82
N VAL A 41 -1.15 -27.98 5.12
CA VAL A 41 -0.03 -28.59 5.85
C VAL A 41 -0.56 -29.82 6.56
N ASN A 42 -0.08 -31.00 6.13
CA ASN A 42 -0.62 -32.29 6.53
C ASN A 42 -2.13 -32.38 6.22
N GLU A 43 -2.95 -32.70 7.22
CA GLU A 43 -4.42 -32.76 7.13
C GLU A 43 -5.10 -31.42 7.43
N LYS A 44 -4.35 -30.38 7.85
CA LYS A 44 -4.90 -29.07 8.19
C LYS A 44 -4.98 -28.17 6.98
N LYS A 45 -6.10 -27.47 6.82
CA LYS A 45 -6.31 -26.47 5.77
C LYS A 45 -6.38 -25.08 6.38
N PHE A 46 -5.53 -24.19 5.89
CA PHE A 46 -5.52 -22.78 6.28
C PHE A 46 -6.00 -21.94 5.10
N LEU A 47 -7.04 -21.15 5.32
CA LEU A 47 -7.43 -20.08 4.41
C LEU A 47 -6.81 -18.77 4.92
N LEU A 48 -6.01 -18.13 4.08
CA LEU A 48 -5.43 -16.82 4.31
C LEU A 48 -6.10 -15.82 3.39
N LYS A 49 -6.70 -14.75 3.94
CA LYS A 49 -7.25 -13.65 3.15
C LYS A 49 -6.71 -12.32 3.66
N LEU A 50 -6.17 -11.51 2.76
CA LEU A 50 -5.77 -10.13 3.06
C LEU A 50 -6.98 -9.22 2.91
N LYS A 51 -7.25 -8.40 3.93
CA LYS A 51 -8.27 -7.36 3.86
C LYS A 51 -7.61 -6.00 4.01
N ILE A 52 -7.78 -5.13 3.02
CA ILE A 52 -7.22 -3.76 3.07
C ILE A 52 -8.09 -2.93 4.00
N THR A 53 -7.48 -2.22 4.94
CA THR A 53 -8.19 -1.39 5.92
C THR A 53 -8.00 0.09 5.68
N ASN A 54 -6.84 0.50 5.17
CA ASN A 54 -6.54 1.90 4.90
C ASN A 54 -5.49 2.02 3.79
N ILE A 55 -5.63 3.05 2.96
CA ILE A 55 -4.64 3.46 1.97
C ILE A 55 -4.36 4.95 2.19
N ASN A 56 -3.11 5.28 2.47
CA ASN A 56 -2.63 6.65 2.63
C ASN A 56 -1.62 6.97 1.55
N VAL A 57 -1.80 8.10 0.85
CA VAL A 57 -0.88 8.58 -0.19
C VAL A 57 -0.22 9.87 0.30
N TYR A 58 1.10 9.92 0.23
CA TYR A 58 1.90 11.09 0.60
C TYR A 58 2.47 11.71 -0.68
N THR A 59 1.80 12.76 -1.15
CA THR A 59 2.09 13.39 -2.45
C THR A 59 3.33 14.29 -2.44
N ASP A 60 3.91 14.53 -1.27
CA ASP A 60 5.16 15.25 -1.01
C ASP A 60 6.38 14.32 -0.93
N LEU A 61 6.17 13.07 -0.54
CA LEU A 61 7.21 12.04 -0.46
C LEU A 61 7.36 11.25 -1.78
N ARG A 62 8.57 10.79 -2.07
CA ARG A 62 8.93 10.11 -3.32
C ARG A 62 9.74 8.83 -3.09
N ASP A 63 9.45 7.78 -3.82
CA ASP A 63 10.36 6.62 -3.90
C ASP A 63 11.59 6.93 -4.80
N GLU A 64 12.49 5.95 -4.95
CA GLU A 64 13.69 6.08 -5.78
C GLU A 64 13.38 6.32 -7.28
N LEU A 65 12.14 6.05 -7.70
CA LEU A 65 11.66 6.21 -9.07
C LEU A 65 10.85 7.51 -9.27
N GLY A 66 10.62 8.29 -8.20
CA GLY A 66 9.84 9.52 -8.24
C GLY A 66 8.32 9.34 -8.12
N ASN A 67 7.84 8.16 -7.72
CA ASN A 67 6.41 7.93 -7.45
C ASN A 67 6.03 8.43 -6.06
N PRO A 68 4.77 8.84 -5.83
CA PRO A 68 4.30 9.19 -4.50
C PRO A 68 4.34 7.98 -3.57
N CYS A 69 4.69 8.23 -2.31
CA CYS A 69 4.66 7.18 -1.30
C CYS A 69 3.24 6.73 -0.99
N VAL A 70 3.02 5.42 -0.96
CA VAL A 70 1.74 4.82 -0.59
C VAL A 70 1.95 3.90 0.62
N ASN A 71 1.23 4.16 1.70
CA ASN A 71 1.14 3.27 2.85
C ASN A 71 -0.18 2.52 2.80
N ILE A 72 -0.10 1.18 2.81
CA ILE A 72 -1.27 0.30 2.79
C ILE A 72 -1.32 -0.45 4.11
N SER A 73 -2.38 -0.22 4.88
CA SER A 73 -2.71 -1.00 6.07
C SER A 73 -3.65 -2.14 5.71
N TRP A 74 -3.40 -3.32 6.26
CA TRP A 74 -4.19 -4.51 6.01
C TRP A 74 -4.27 -5.39 7.26
N ILE A 75 -5.25 -6.28 7.29
CA ILE A 75 -5.35 -7.36 8.27
C ILE A 75 -5.32 -8.71 7.55
N LEU A 76 -4.67 -9.70 8.17
CA LEU A 76 -4.71 -11.08 7.70
C LEU A 76 -5.81 -11.82 8.43
N LEU A 77 -6.83 -12.23 7.68
CA LEU A 77 -7.86 -13.13 8.15
C LEU A 77 -7.38 -14.56 7.92
N THR A 78 -7.29 -15.34 9.00
CA THR A 78 -6.92 -16.75 8.95
C THR A 78 -8.07 -17.61 9.44
N THR A 79 -8.34 -18.70 8.73
CA THR A 79 -9.30 -19.72 9.17
C THR A 79 -8.62 -21.08 9.08
N ALA A 80 -8.58 -21.79 10.20
CA ALA A 80 -8.10 -23.17 10.26
C ALA A 80 -9.32 -24.11 10.22
N GLY A 81 -9.32 -25.01 9.24
CA GLY A 81 -10.29 -26.10 9.10
C GLY A 81 -9.61 -27.46 9.20
#